data_AF-A0A511JE19-F1
#
_entry.id   AF-A0A511JE19-F1
#
_cell.length_a   1.000
_cell.length_b   1.000
_cell.length_c   1.000
_cell.angle_alpha   90.00
_cell.angle_beta   90.00
_cell.angle_gamma   90.00
#
_symmetry.space_group_name_H-M   'P 1'
#
loop_
_entity.id
_entity.type
_entity.pdbx_description
1 polymer ?
#
loop_
_entity_poly.entity_id
_entity_poly.type
_entity_poly.pdbx_seq_one_letter_code
_entity_poly.pdbx_strand_id
1 'polypeptide(L)'
;MRGLVRGFVVGPAALALLVGGFVGLGSAAAADPTTVPTPASAVAPTSNPTSAPGDAVLAAGESLGGGDYLVSAGGAVVLVVRASGAVVLYGPDGSLTWTVGGGAPGARLMLVDGVLRLVAPDGTTRWQPSSDAVVPDDDDAADEALDAPGTDASTEALPPADRLVLQDDGDLVLQDATGAALWSSGTAARATTLEPGTVLAPGVPLVSPDGRHVLAVRRLGNVVLLGPDSRSRWSTGTDEPHAVLALGTDGTLVVRASDGDVLWRAPADAVPGSRLVLQDDGDLVLYGPDRAVVWRTGTGLGPDRLAEAEPLAVGAHLDSSDGHLSLRFDADELTLSYDGTTVWSAPIAPGPDAALVVSHGALAVVGPDGAGRWATTPPDEAAADASGSVLRLDPTGAVLTAANGRELWRADVPADLLVAPAPVASCDDVDAPVPFDRTVLTSQGVRVHPCLAAPVEAMLDAARAAGLDLGASGWRSHEQQVALRERNCDAEGRCSPPTAVPGTSRHERGLALDVTDHGHAVRSGSTAYAWLAAHAGAYGLHNLPTEPWHWSVDGS
;
A
#
# COMPACT_ATOMS: atom_id res chain seq x y z
N MET A 1 -31.34 19.42 -50.97
CA MET A 1 -32.81 19.41 -51.24
C MET A 1 -33.53 19.09 -49.93
N ARG A 2 -34.76 19.63 -49.79
CA ARG A 2 -35.87 19.35 -48.85
C ARG A 2 -35.74 18.15 -47.86
N GLY A 3 -36.21 18.25 -46.61
CA GLY A 3 -36.98 19.37 -46.04
C GLY A 3 -37.41 19.27 -44.56
N LEU A 4 -38.35 20.16 -44.19
CA LEU A 4 -38.89 20.47 -42.85
C LEU A 4 -39.90 19.44 -42.31
N VAL A 5 -40.04 19.34 -40.98
CA VAL A 5 -41.24 19.66 -40.15
C VAL A 5 -40.72 20.01 -38.71
N ARG A 6 -40.79 21.23 -38.15
CA ARG A 6 -41.88 22.10 -37.60
C ARG A 6 -42.38 21.75 -36.16
N GLY A 7 -42.22 22.69 -35.21
CA GLY A 7 -42.85 22.71 -33.87
C GLY A 7 -42.53 23.99 -33.06
N PHE A 8 -43.55 24.69 -32.53
CA PHE A 8 -43.54 26.03 -31.92
C PHE A 8 -44.70 26.13 -30.89
N VAL A 9 -44.81 27.02 -29.89
CA VAL A 9 -44.12 28.28 -29.47
C VAL A 9 -43.80 28.18 -27.95
N VAL A 10 -42.96 29.02 -27.31
CA VAL A 10 -43.27 30.21 -26.44
C VAL A 10 -41.97 30.48 -25.63
N GLY A 11 -41.54 31.66 -25.17
CA GLY A 11 -42.00 33.06 -25.26
C GLY A 11 -41.35 33.92 -24.12
N PRO A 12 -40.83 35.15 -24.35
CA PRO A 12 -39.99 35.86 -23.39
C PRO A 12 -40.71 36.94 -22.54
N ALA A 13 -40.08 37.41 -21.46
CA ALA A 13 -40.48 38.61 -20.72
C ALA A 13 -39.25 39.43 -20.25
N ALA A 14 -39.36 40.76 -20.32
CA ALA A 14 -38.32 41.72 -19.93
C ALA A 14 -38.95 43.01 -19.38
N LEU A 15 -38.34 43.61 -18.35
CA LEU A 15 -38.43 45.03 -17.93
C LEU A 15 -37.41 45.21 -16.77
N ALA A 16 -36.41 46.09 -16.73
CA ALA A 16 -36.17 47.45 -17.24
C ALA A 16 -36.55 48.59 -16.25
N LEU A 17 -35.78 49.69 -16.34
CA LEU A 17 -35.82 50.94 -15.56
C LEU A 17 -35.18 50.86 -14.13
N LEU A 18 -34.45 51.86 -13.63
CA LEU A 18 -34.29 53.26 -14.07
C LEU A 18 -32.88 53.82 -13.77
N VAL A 19 -32.36 54.68 -14.65
CA VAL A 19 -31.14 55.49 -14.44
C VAL A 19 -31.54 56.90 -13.96
N GLY A 20 -30.83 57.46 -12.98
CA GLY A 20 -31.03 58.84 -12.55
C GLY A 20 -30.14 59.24 -11.38
N GLY A 21 -28.90 59.66 -11.65
CA GLY A 21 -28.00 60.19 -10.63
C GLY A 21 -28.17 61.68 -10.41
N PHE A 22 -27.73 62.19 -9.25
CA PHE A 22 -27.39 63.60 -9.05
C PHE A 22 -26.24 63.72 -8.05
N VAL A 23 -25.38 64.72 -8.25
CA VAL A 23 -24.11 64.90 -7.53
C VAL A 23 -24.15 66.10 -6.59
N GLY A 24 -23.80 65.88 -5.32
CA GLY A 24 -22.79 66.69 -4.64
C GLY A 24 -23.20 67.72 -3.59
N LEU A 25 -22.21 67.98 -2.71
CA LEU A 25 -21.97 69.16 -1.86
C LEU A 25 -22.59 69.22 -0.44
N GLY A 26 -21.78 68.84 0.57
CA GLY A 26 -21.08 69.87 1.38
C GLY A 26 -21.43 70.06 2.86
N SER A 27 -20.43 69.82 3.74
CA SER A 27 -20.19 70.44 5.07
C SER A 27 -21.16 70.18 6.24
N ALA A 28 -20.79 70.26 7.54
CA ALA A 28 -19.50 70.13 8.25
C ALA A 28 -19.73 70.20 9.80
N ALA A 29 -18.87 69.54 10.61
CA ALA A 29 -18.62 69.78 12.07
C ALA A 29 -19.81 69.55 13.07
N ALA A 30 -19.67 69.16 14.35
CA ALA A 30 -18.58 68.72 15.26
C ALA A 30 -19.24 67.75 16.33
N ALA A 31 -18.58 67.04 17.26
CA ALA A 31 -17.29 67.23 17.95
C ALA A 31 -16.66 65.93 18.51
N ASP A 32 -15.41 66.09 18.99
CA ASP A 32 -14.38 65.13 19.49
C ASP A 32 -14.50 64.88 21.04
N PRO A 33 -13.60 64.18 21.80
CA PRO A 33 -12.34 63.47 21.43
C PRO A 33 -12.02 62.11 22.15
N THR A 34 -11.00 61.37 21.65
CA THR A 34 -10.00 60.47 22.34
C THR A 34 -10.44 59.44 23.42
N THR A 35 -9.96 58.19 23.54
CA THR A 35 -9.00 57.29 22.83
C THR A 35 -9.17 55.87 23.41
N VAL A 36 -9.18 54.80 22.60
CA VAL A 36 -8.96 53.40 23.02
C VAL A 36 -8.16 52.69 21.91
N PRO A 37 -7.11 51.90 22.22
CA PRO A 37 -6.25 51.31 21.18
C PRO A 37 -6.95 50.21 20.38
N THR A 38 -6.68 50.18 19.08
CA THR A 38 -6.99 49.03 18.21
C THR A 38 -6.27 47.78 18.72
N PRO A 39 -6.97 46.64 18.95
CA PRO A 39 -6.29 45.37 19.08
C PRO A 39 -5.57 45.04 17.77
N ALA A 40 -4.38 44.46 17.86
CA ALA A 40 -3.62 44.04 16.70
C ALA A 40 -4.43 43.01 15.89
N SER A 41 -4.33 43.06 14.56
CA SER A 41 -4.82 41.98 13.70
C SER A 41 -4.20 40.68 14.14
N ALA A 42 -5.01 39.75 14.64
CA ALA A 42 -4.59 38.38 14.82
C ALA A 42 -4.21 37.84 13.43
N VAL A 43 -2.93 37.47 13.27
CA VAL A 43 -2.48 36.71 12.12
C VAL A 43 -3.22 35.38 12.18
N ALA A 44 -4.02 35.07 11.16
CA ALA A 44 -4.64 33.75 11.05
C ALA A 44 -3.51 32.70 11.02
N PRO A 45 -3.64 31.57 11.74
CA PRO A 45 -2.63 30.52 11.69
C PRO A 45 -2.46 30.09 10.24
N THR A 46 -1.20 30.08 9.79
CA THR A 46 -0.83 29.57 8.48
C THR A 46 -1.31 28.13 8.36
N SER A 47 -1.97 27.78 7.26
CA SER A 47 -2.26 26.39 6.93
C SER A 47 -0.94 25.62 6.83
N ASN A 48 -0.69 24.72 7.78
CA ASN A 48 0.39 23.75 7.65
C ASN A 48 0.20 22.93 6.37
N PRO A 49 1.28 22.46 5.72
CA PRO A 49 1.15 21.52 4.62
C PRO A 49 0.43 20.26 5.08
N THR A 50 -0.61 19.87 4.34
CA THR A 50 -1.14 18.51 4.37
C THR A 50 -0.23 17.66 3.48
N SER A 51 0.12 16.45 3.93
CA SER A 51 0.78 15.45 3.06
C SER A 51 -0.12 15.11 1.86
N ALA A 52 0.44 14.51 0.80
CA ALA A 52 -0.41 14.06 -0.30
C ALA A 52 -1.24 12.84 0.15
N PRO A 53 -2.55 12.78 -0.17
CA PRO A 53 -3.35 11.59 0.14
C PRO A 53 -2.77 10.35 -0.55
N GLY A 54 -2.37 9.35 0.24
CA GLY A 54 -1.77 8.12 -0.27
C GLY A 54 -0.26 7.94 -0.07
N ASP A 55 0.44 8.91 0.52
CA ASP A 55 1.85 8.71 0.92
C ASP A 55 1.98 7.72 2.10
N ALA A 56 3.11 7.02 2.19
CA ALA A 56 3.45 6.14 3.32
C ALA A 56 4.05 6.86 4.54
N VAL A 57 4.22 8.19 4.45
CA VAL A 57 5.00 8.98 5.42
C VAL A 57 4.25 10.26 5.77
N LEU A 58 4.30 10.63 7.05
CA LEU A 58 3.96 11.96 7.55
C LEU A 58 5.23 12.62 8.08
N ALA A 59 5.69 13.68 7.43
CA ALA A 59 6.94 14.37 7.78
C ALA A 59 6.74 15.42 8.90
N ALA A 60 7.84 15.83 9.52
CA ALA A 60 7.81 16.92 10.50
C ALA A 60 7.28 18.24 9.89
N GLY A 61 6.23 18.78 10.53
CA GLY A 61 5.48 19.96 10.10
C GLY A 61 4.11 19.64 9.48
N GLU A 62 3.87 18.39 9.10
CA GLU A 62 2.64 17.97 8.39
C GLU A 62 1.51 17.54 9.34
N SER A 63 0.28 17.43 8.80
CA SER A 63 -0.87 16.90 9.54
C SER A 63 -1.90 16.17 8.69
N LEU A 64 -2.47 15.10 9.25
CA LEU A 64 -3.63 14.38 8.73
C LEU A 64 -4.88 14.77 9.54
N GLY A 65 -5.94 15.20 8.87
CA GLY A 65 -7.26 15.48 9.46
C GLY A 65 -8.33 14.51 8.99
N GLY A 66 -9.58 14.76 9.40
CA GLY A 66 -10.71 13.86 9.11
C GLY A 66 -10.96 13.64 7.62
N GLY A 67 -10.61 12.44 7.12
CA GLY A 67 -10.66 12.04 5.71
C GLY A 67 -9.28 11.82 5.09
N ASP A 68 -8.22 12.35 5.70
CA ASP A 68 -6.83 12.17 5.26
C ASP A 68 -6.29 10.80 5.73
N TYR A 69 -5.39 10.21 4.96
CA TYR A 69 -4.86 8.86 5.20
C TYR A 69 -3.42 8.71 4.70
N LEU A 70 -2.68 7.77 5.30
CA LEU A 70 -1.46 7.19 4.75
C LEU A 70 -1.77 5.81 4.18
N VAL A 71 -1.03 5.40 3.16
CA VAL A 71 -1.05 4.01 2.63
C VAL A 71 0.38 3.51 2.62
N SER A 72 0.61 2.27 3.06
CA SER A 72 1.94 1.64 2.96
C SER A 72 2.39 1.55 1.49
N ALA A 73 3.70 1.43 1.23
CA ALA A 73 4.22 1.52 -0.13
C ALA A 73 3.69 0.40 -1.05
N GLY A 74 3.42 -0.79 -0.52
CA GLY A 74 2.78 -1.92 -1.18
C GLY A 74 1.26 -1.81 -1.35
N GLY A 75 0.62 -0.82 -0.73
CA GLY A 75 -0.82 -0.55 -0.89
C GLY A 75 -1.75 -1.43 -0.04
N ALA A 76 -1.21 -2.22 0.89
CA ALA A 76 -1.95 -3.22 1.66
C ALA A 76 -2.44 -2.70 3.02
N VAL A 77 -1.72 -1.76 3.62
CA VAL A 77 -2.01 -1.23 4.96
C VAL A 77 -2.40 0.25 4.83
N VAL A 78 -3.42 0.66 5.58
CA VAL A 78 -3.94 2.05 5.53
C VAL A 78 -4.10 2.62 6.93
N LEU A 79 -3.49 3.78 7.19
CA LEU A 79 -3.74 4.59 8.39
C LEU A 79 -4.72 5.72 8.03
N VAL A 80 -5.93 5.70 8.60
CA VAL A 80 -6.98 6.70 8.34
C VAL A 80 -7.20 7.59 9.57
N VAL A 81 -7.18 8.91 9.39
CA VAL A 81 -7.75 9.84 10.37
C VAL A 81 -9.22 10.05 10.04
N ARG A 82 -10.11 9.50 10.87
CA ARG A 82 -11.55 9.52 10.62
C ARG A 82 -12.17 10.89 10.87
N ALA A 83 -13.32 11.17 10.24
CA ALA A 83 -14.09 12.39 10.49
C ALA A 83 -14.54 12.55 11.95
N SER A 84 -14.65 11.44 12.70
CA SER A 84 -14.88 11.41 14.14
C SER A 84 -13.70 11.89 15.00
N GLY A 85 -12.52 12.08 14.40
CA GLY A 85 -11.26 12.42 15.08
C GLY A 85 -10.52 11.24 15.69
N ALA A 86 -10.93 10.00 15.40
CA ALA A 86 -10.20 8.80 15.78
C ALA A 86 -9.21 8.40 14.65
N VAL A 87 -8.02 7.93 15.03
CA VAL A 87 -7.02 7.41 14.09
C VAL A 87 -7.13 5.89 14.08
N VAL A 88 -7.13 5.27 12.91
CA VAL A 88 -7.28 3.81 12.73
C VAL A 88 -6.24 3.29 11.77
N LEU A 89 -5.69 2.13 12.08
CA LEU A 89 -4.80 1.35 11.22
C LEU A 89 -5.54 0.09 10.76
N TYR A 90 -5.54 -0.14 9.47
CA TYR A 90 -6.14 -1.30 8.82
C TYR A 90 -5.04 -2.18 8.23
N GLY A 91 -5.08 -3.47 8.54
CA GLY A 91 -4.16 -4.47 7.98
C GLY A 91 -4.56 -4.96 6.59
N PRO A 92 -3.74 -5.84 5.96
CA PRO A 92 -3.95 -6.33 4.59
C PRO A 92 -5.27 -7.06 4.33
N ASP A 93 -5.89 -7.60 5.38
CA ASP A 93 -7.19 -8.26 5.35
C ASP A 93 -8.36 -7.32 5.67
N GLY A 94 -8.12 -6.01 5.80
CA GLY A 94 -9.12 -4.99 6.12
C GLY A 94 -9.54 -4.99 7.59
N SER A 95 -8.93 -5.80 8.45
CA SER A 95 -9.15 -5.75 9.89
C SER A 95 -8.53 -4.49 10.51
N LEU A 96 -9.20 -3.92 11.51
CA LEU A 96 -8.57 -2.93 12.40
C LEU A 96 -7.49 -3.64 13.21
N THR A 97 -6.23 -3.31 12.94
CA THR A 97 -5.08 -3.80 13.72
C THR A 97 -4.78 -2.87 14.89
N TRP A 98 -5.07 -1.57 14.76
CA TRP A 98 -4.83 -0.59 15.82
C TRP A 98 -5.75 0.62 15.71
N THR A 99 -6.01 1.29 16.84
CA THR A 99 -6.79 2.53 16.86
C THR A 99 -6.40 3.40 18.04
N VAL A 100 -6.52 4.72 17.85
CA VAL A 100 -6.40 5.72 18.90
C VAL A 100 -7.75 6.42 19.06
N GLY A 101 -8.32 6.35 20.25
CA GLY A 101 -9.73 6.66 20.48
C GLY A 101 -10.08 8.15 20.59
N GLY A 102 -11.39 8.43 20.54
CA GLY A 102 -11.94 9.41 21.50
C GLY A 102 -12.61 10.68 20.98
N GLY A 103 -13.11 10.72 19.75
CA GLY A 103 -14.32 11.49 19.42
C GLY A 103 -14.26 13.01 19.53
N ALA A 104 -13.31 13.67 18.87
CA ALA A 104 -13.35 15.11 18.62
C ALA A 104 -13.39 15.36 17.10
N PRO A 105 -14.58 15.56 16.49
CA PRO A 105 -14.70 15.82 15.07
C PRO A 105 -13.82 16.99 14.63
N GLY A 106 -12.98 16.77 13.62
CA GLY A 106 -11.97 17.74 13.18
C GLY A 106 -10.64 17.68 13.93
N ALA A 107 -10.41 16.72 14.83
CA ALA A 107 -9.07 16.44 15.35
C ALA A 107 -8.11 16.06 14.21
N ARG A 108 -6.82 16.37 14.40
CA ARG A 108 -5.76 16.09 13.43
C ARG A 108 -4.60 15.37 14.10
N LEU A 109 -4.04 14.37 13.44
CA LEU A 109 -2.74 13.80 13.78
C LEU A 109 -1.67 14.73 13.20
N MET A 110 -0.75 15.21 14.04
CA MET A 110 0.28 16.18 13.66
C MET A 110 1.64 15.72 14.18
N LEU A 111 2.69 15.88 13.36
CA LEU A 111 4.07 15.73 13.81
C LEU A 111 4.71 17.12 13.82
N VAL A 112 4.80 17.77 14.99
CA VAL A 112 5.27 19.16 15.12
C VAL A 112 6.36 19.25 16.18
N ASP A 113 7.43 19.98 15.89
CA ASP A 113 8.64 20.10 16.74
C ASP A 113 9.20 18.74 17.19
N GLY A 114 9.07 17.74 16.32
CA GLY A 114 9.48 16.35 16.56
C GLY A 114 8.60 15.54 17.51
N VAL A 115 7.40 16.02 17.86
CA VAL A 115 6.46 15.30 18.72
C VAL A 115 5.18 14.98 17.96
N LEU A 116 4.87 13.68 17.86
CA LEU A 116 3.60 13.21 17.31
C LEU A 116 2.45 13.43 18.30
N ARG A 117 1.36 14.06 17.87
CA ARG A 117 0.18 14.34 18.70
C ARG A 117 -1.10 14.18 17.89
N LEU A 118 -2.12 13.56 18.48
CA LEU A 118 -3.50 13.72 18.06
C LEU A 118 -4.09 14.93 18.80
N VAL A 119 -4.44 15.99 18.08
CA VAL A 119 -4.88 17.28 18.65
C VAL A 119 -6.30 17.61 18.22
N ALA A 120 -7.18 17.94 19.19
CA ALA A 120 -8.55 18.36 18.91
C ALA A 120 -8.65 19.84 18.47
N PRO A 121 -9.77 20.28 17.87
CA PRO A 121 -9.92 21.66 17.38
C PRO A 121 -9.79 22.77 18.43
N ASP A 122 -9.93 22.44 19.72
CA ASP A 122 -9.73 23.34 20.85
C ASP A 122 -8.25 23.45 21.29
N GLY A 123 -7.34 22.75 20.62
CA GLY A 123 -5.92 22.68 20.93
C GLY A 123 -5.54 21.63 21.98
N THR A 124 -6.50 20.85 22.50
CA THR A 124 -6.18 19.81 23.48
C THR A 124 -5.49 18.61 22.82
N THR A 125 -4.34 18.19 23.36
CA THR A 125 -3.73 16.90 22.98
C THR A 125 -4.62 15.79 23.52
N ARG A 126 -5.14 14.95 22.62
CA ARG A 126 -5.99 13.79 22.90
C ARG A 126 -5.17 12.52 23.09
N TRP A 127 -4.06 12.42 22.37
CA TRP A 127 -3.08 11.33 22.49
C TRP A 127 -1.70 11.78 21.99
N GLN A 128 -0.66 11.13 22.52
CA GLN A 128 0.72 11.17 22.04
C GLN A 128 1.38 9.82 22.39
N PRO A 129 2.36 9.34 21.61
CA PRO A 129 3.10 8.13 21.96
C PRO A 129 3.95 8.34 23.23
N SER A 130 4.25 7.25 23.93
CA SER A 130 5.02 7.22 25.17
C SER A 130 6.09 6.12 25.18
N SER A 131 7.08 6.27 26.05
CA SER A 131 8.19 5.32 26.26
C SER A 131 7.75 3.91 26.69
N ASP A 132 6.57 3.78 27.28
CA ASP A 132 6.09 2.52 27.88
C ASP A 132 5.63 1.48 26.83
N ALA A 133 5.73 1.82 25.54
CA ALA A 133 5.43 0.94 24.40
C ALA A 133 6.67 0.26 23.79
N VAL A 134 7.80 0.20 24.51
CA VAL A 134 9.05 -0.41 24.00
C VAL A 134 9.32 -1.76 24.66
N VAL A 135 9.11 -2.82 23.87
CA VAL A 135 9.83 -4.11 23.83
C VAL A 135 10.27 -4.75 25.17
N PRO A 136 9.60 -5.84 25.60
CA PRO A 136 10.29 -7.03 26.09
C PRO A 136 10.78 -7.87 24.90
N ASP A 137 12.05 -8.27 24.93
CA ASP A 137 12.72 -9.13 23.93
C ASP A 137 12.40 -10.64 24.17
N ASP A 138 11.22 -10.96 24.73
CA ASP A 138 10.85 -12.28 25.25
C ASP A 138 9.37 -12.67 24.94
N ASP A 139 9.16 -13.95 24.59
CA ASP A 139 8.03 -14.52 23.81
C ASP A 139 6.61 -14.61 24.46
N ASP A 140 6.35 -14.05 25.65
CA ASP A 140 5.27 -14.55 26.54
C ASP A 140 3.96 -13.72 26.66
N ALA A 141 3.68 -12.76 25.75
CA ALA A 141 2.56 -11.79 25.90
C ALA A 141 1.52 -11.76 24.76
N ALA A 142 0.88 -12.90 24.45
CA ALA A 142 -0.07 -13.02 23.32
C ALA A 142 -1.57 -12.76 23.64
N ASP A 143 -1.96 -12.43 24.89
CA ASP A 143 -3.37 -12.59 25.33
C ASP A 143 -4.07 -11.36 25.97
N GLU A 144 -3.43 -10.17 26.07
CA GLU A 144 -4.13 -8.93 26.48
C GLU A 144 -3.78 -7.69 25.63
N ALA A 145 -4.59 -7.45 24.58
CA ALA A 145 -4.57 -6.22 23.80
C ALA A 145 -6.00 -5.76 23.45
N LEU A 146 -6.73 -5.18 24.42
CA LEU A 146 -8.05 -4.57 24.17
C LEU A 146 -8.32 -3.22 24.86
N ASP A 147 -7.38 -2.67 25.64
CA ASP A 147 -7.44 -1.27 26.09
C ASP A 147 -6.01 -0.70 26.16
N ALA A 148 -5.81 0.51 25.60
CA ALA A 148 -4.59 1.26 25.85
C ALA A 148 -4.60 1.77 27.31
N PRO A 149 -3.49 1.64 28.06
CA PRO A 149 -3.50 1.96 29.48
C PRO A 149 -3.88 3.43 29.74
N GLY A 150 -4.83 3.62 30.65
CA GLY A 150 -5.29 4.93 31.06
C GLY A 150 -4.22 5.77 31.75
N THR A 151 -4.42 7.08 31.72
CA THR A 151 -3.53 8.08 32.31
C THR A 151 -3.27 7.83 33.80
N ASP A 152 -2.06 7.36 34.16
CA ASP A 152 -1.28 7.80 35.34
C ASP A 152 0.02 6.97 35.53
N ALA A 153 1.07 7.30 34.79
CA ALA A 153 2.47 6.95 35.10
C ALA A 153 3.43 7.98 34.47
N SER A 154 4.63 8.12 35.03
CA SER A 154 5.62 9.12 34.63
C SER A 154 6.24 8.80 33.26
N THR A 155 5.68 9.39 32.20
CA THR A 155 6.16 9.23 30.83
C THR A 155 7.38 10.12 30.56
N GLU A 156 8.52 9.51 30.21
CA GLU A 156 9.60 10.27 29.60
C GLU A 156 9.20 10.66 28.17
N ALA A 157 9.50 11.89 27.78
CA ALA A 157 9.23 12.36 26.43
C ALA A 157 10.21 11.68 25.46
N LEU A 158 9.67 11.10 24.39
CA LEU A 158 10.48 10.52 23.31
C LEU A 158 11.44 11.57 22.71
N PRO A 159 12.59 11.16 22.18
CA PRO A 159 13.45 12.03 21.38
C PRO A 159 12.68 12.66 20.21
N PRO A 160 13.12 13.83 19.70
CA PRO A 160 12.44 14.49 18.59
C PRO A 160 12.52 13.64 17.31
N ALA A 161 11.36 13.29 16.78
CA ALA A 161 11.21 12.57 15.54
C ALA A 161 11.29 13.46 14.30
N ASP A 162 11.66 12.88 13.18
CA ASP A 162 11.72 13.52 11.86
C ASP A 162 10.50 13.15 11.00
N ARG A 163 9.99 11.92 11.17
CA ARG A 163 8.85 11.39 10.41
C ARG A 163 8.11 10.29 11.14
N LEU A 164 6.85 10.09 10.77
CA LEU A 164 6.07 8.90 11.05
C LEU A 164 5.95 8.10 9.75
N VAL A 165 6.28 6.81 9.79
CA VAL A 165 6.25 5.92 8.63
C VAL A 165 5.20 4.84 8.86
N LEU A 166 4.24 4.75 7.94
CA LEU A 166 3.35 3.60 7.83
C LEU A 166 4.10 2.51 7.07
N GLN A 167 4.53 1.48 7.80
CA GLN A 167 5.21 0.35 7.21
C GLN A 167 4.23 -0.66 6.65
N ASP A 168 4.79 -1.47 5.76
CA ASP A 168 4.06 -2.38 4.89
C ASP A 168 3.61 -3.65 5.65
N ASP A 169 4.35 -4.07 6.68
CA ASP A 169 3.94 -5.09 7.66
C ASP A 169 2.66 -4.73 8.42
N GLY A 170 2.27 -3.46 8.47
CA GLY A 170 1.20 -3.01 9.35
C GLY A 170 1.69 -2.36 10.62
N ASP A 171 2.99 -2.09 10.77
CA ASP A 171 3.50 -1.28 11.86
C ASP A 171 3.52 0.22 11.54
N LEU A 172 3.32 1.05 12.55
CA LEU A 172 3.37 2.51 12.44
C LEU A 172 4.53 3.03 13.28
N VAL A 173 5.62 3.44 12.63
CA VAL A 173 6.90 3.71 13.31
C VAL A 173 7.28 5.18 13.25
N LEU A 174 7.54 5.75 14.42
CA LEU A 174 8.10 7.08 14.58
C LEU A 174 9.62 6.98 14.45
N GLN A 175 10.23 7.71 13.51
CA GLN A 175 11.66 7.65 13.21
C GLN A 175 12.36 8.98 13.42
N ASP A 176 13.64 8.94 13.81
CA ASP A 176 14.52 10.11 13.80
C ASP A 176 15.09 10.41 12.39
N ALA A 177 15.87 11.48 12.28
CA ALA A 177 16.49 11.90 11.01
C ALA A 177 17.51 10.89 10.43
N THR A 178 17.98 9.93 11.24
CA THR A 178 18.84 8.82 10.80
C THR A 178 18.05 7.58 10.36
N GLY A 179 16.74 7.55 10.66
CA GLY A 179 15.86 6.38 10.46
C GLY A 179 15.84 5.40 11.63
N ALA A 180 16.41 5.74 12.79
CA ALA A 180 16.27 4.93 13.98
C ALA A 180 14.82 5.02 14.51
N ALA A 181 14.24 3.86 14.86
CA ALA A 181 12.92 3.79 15.46
C ALA A 181 12.93 4.37 16.88
N LEU A 182 12.07 5.34 17.14
CA LEU A 182 11.86 5.99 18.44
C LEU A 182 10.63 5.42 19.16
N TRP A 183 9.64 4.96 18.38
CA TRP A 183 8.40 4.34 18.85
C TRP A 183 7.75 3.53 17.71
N SER A 184 7.00 2.49 18.07
CA SER A 184 6.27 1.60 17.16
C SER A 184 4.86 1.37 17.75
N SER A 185 3.85 1.17 16.90
CA SER A 185 2.51 0.76 17.35
C SER A 185 2.43 -0.71 17.76
N GLY A 186 3.42 -1.53 17.39
CA GLY A 186 3.51 -2.95 17.70
C GLY A 186 2.57 -3.82 16.86
N THR A 187 2.27 -3.39 15.62
CA THR A 187 1.10 -3.88 14.86
C THR A 187 1.45 -4.60 13.56
N ALA A 188 2.74 -4.91 13.36
CA ALA A 188 3.24 -5.77 12.29
C ALA A 188 2.46 -7.10 12.22
N ALA A 189 1.90 -7.40 11.05
CA ALA A 189 1.03 -8.53 10.80
C ALA A 189 1.82 -9.74 10.29
N ARG A 190 1.83 -10.80 11.12
CA ARG A 190 2.45 -12.13 10.88
C ARG A 190 3.97 -12.15 10.79
N ALA A 191 4.49 -13.37 10.97
CA ALA A 191 5.89 -13.69 10.87
C ALA A 191 6.43 -13.41 9.46
N THR A 192 7.13 -12.30 9.32
CA THR A 192 8.13 -12.06 8.27
C THR A 192 9.38 -12.91 8.48
N THR A 193 9.58 -13.38 9.72
CA THR A 193 10.80 -14.03 10.21
C THR A 193 10.50 -15.43 10.77
N LEU A 194 11.32 -16.41 10.40
CA LEU A 194 11.41 -17.71 11.06
C LEU A 194 12.66 -17.71 11.97
N GLU A 195 12.43 -17.81 13.28
CA GLU A 195 13.47 -17.68 14.31
C GLU A 195 14.24 -19.00 14.55
N PRO A 196 15.48 -18.94 15.08
CA PRO A 196 16.29 -20.14 15.33
C PRO A 196 15.63 -21.11 16.32
N GLY A 197 15.56 -22.38 15.94
CA GLY A 197 14.89 -23.44 16.70
C GLY A 197 13.44 -23.69 16.28
N THR A 198 12.86 -22.87 15.40
CA THR A 198 11.46 -22.96 14.97
C THR A 198 11.28 -23.69 13.63
N VAL A 199 10.02 -23.96 13.26
CA VAL A 199 9.65 -24.60 12.00
C VAL A 199 8.48 -23.88 11.32
N LEU A 200 8.56 -23.72 10.00
CA LEU A 200 7.44 -23.35 9.15
C LEU A 200 6.75 -24.63 8.68
N ALA A 201 5.52 -24.83 9.13
CA ALA A 201 4.70 -25.99 8.80
C ALA A 201 3.77 -25.73 7.61
N PRO A 202 3.30 -26.76 6.88
CA PRO A 202 2.27 -26.61 5.87
C PRO A 202 1.04 -25.85 6.39
N GLY A 203 0.53 -24.91 5.58
CA GLY A 203 -0.56 -24.01 5.94
C GLY A 203 -0.16 -22.76 6.74
N VAL A 204 1.04 -22.71 7.34
CA VAL A 204 1.57 -21.53 8.01
C VAL A 204 2.58 -20.85 7.08
N PRO A 205 2.22 -19.74 6.39
CA PRO A 205 3.18 -19.02 5.56
C PRO A 205 4.00 -18.01 6.38
N LEU A 206 5.21 -17.70 5.90
CA LEU A 206 5.77 -16.36 6.10
C LEU A 206 5.22 -15.45 5.00
N VAL A 207 5.03 -14.18 5.31
CA VAL A 207 4.62 -13.15 4.36
C VAL A 207 5.66 -12.02 4.47
N SER A 208 6.01 -11.38 3.36
CA SER A 208 6.77 -10.12 3.42
C SER A 208 5.99 -9.09 4.22
N PRO A 209 6.64 -8.06 4.79
CA PRO A 209 5.93 -6.95 5.41
C PRO A 209 4.78 -6.48 4.52
N ASP A 210 5.04 -6.11 3.26
CA ASP A 210 4.06 -5.56 2.31
C ASP A 210 2.89 -6.47 1.91
N GLY A 211 2.89 -7.74 2.35
CA GLY A 211 1.83 -8.70 2.02
C GLY A 211 1.92 -9.29 0.61
N ARG A 212 2.91 -8.86 -0.20
CA ARG A 212 2.99 -9.11 -1.65
C ARG A 212 3.77 -10.37 -1.98
N HIS A 213 4.67 -10.80 -1.10
CA HIS A 213 5.46 -12.02 -1.23
C HIS A 213 5.08 -13.03 -0.15
N VAL A 214 5.04 -14.32 -0.51
CA VAL A 214 4.59 -15.39 0.39
C VAL A 214 5.54 -16.57 0.29
N LEU A 215 6.17 -16.96 1.42
CA LEU A 215 6.86 -18.23 1.55
C LEU A 215 5.90 -19.25 2.19
N ALA A 216 5.59 -20.32 1.49
CA ALA A 216 4.73 -21.37 1.99
C ALA A 216 5.33 -22.77 1.79
N VAL A 217 5.19 -23.63 2.80
CA VAL A 217 5.39 -25.08 2.63
C VAL A 217 4.08 -25.66 2.10
N ARG A 218 4.09 -26.17 0.87
CA ARG A 218 2.91 -26.81 0.27
C ARG A 218 2.67 -28.16 0.93
N ARG A 219 1.42 -28.67 0.93
CA ARG A 219 1.07 -29.99 1.51
C ARG A 219 1.88 -31.18 0.99
N LEU A 220 2.38 -31.10 -0.24
CA LEU A 220 3.28 -32.10 -0.84
C LEU A 220 4.76 -31.87 -0.49
N GLY A 221 5.09 -30.96 0.44
CA GLY A 221 6.46 -30.75 0.94
C GLY A 221 7.36 -29.83 0.14
N ASN A 222 6.91 -29.29 -1.00
CA ASN A 222 7.66 -28.25 -1.71
C ASN A 222 7.55 -26.92 -0.95
N VAL A 223 8.68 -26.30 -0.62
CA VAL A 223 8.70 -24.93 -0.11
C VAL A 223 8.78 -24.00 -1.30
N VAL A 224 7.83 -23.07 -1.40
CA VAL A 224 7.71 -22.15 -2.55
C VAL A 224 7.62 -20.72 -2.06
N LEU A 225 8.44 -19.87 -2.66
CA LEU A 225 8.38 -18.42 -2.53
C LEU A 225 7.62 -17.86 -3.73
N LEU A 226 6.56 -17.10 -3.46
CA LEU A 226 5.63 -16.55 -4.42
C LEU A 226 5.79 -15.04 -4.51
N GLY A 227 5.68 -14.50 -5.72
CA GLY A 227 5.65 -13.06 -5.97
C GLY A 227 4.24 -12.45 -5.94
N PRO A 228 4.12 -11.15 -6.21
CA PRO A 228 2.85 -10.41 -6.17
C PRO A 228 1.85 -10.90 -7.23
N ASP A 229 2.37 -11.47 -8.32
CA ASP A 229 1.66 -12.11 -9.42
C ASP A 229 1.26 -13.57 -9.14
N SER A 230 1.43 -14.04 -7.90
CA SER A 230 1.21 -15.43 -7.49
C SER A 230 2.13 -16.48 -8.12
N ARG A 231 3.12 -16.10 -8.95
CA ARG A 231 4.05 -17.08 -9.54
C ARG A 231 5.18 -17.44 -8.58
N SER A 232 5.63 -18.70 -8.70
CA SER A 232 6.80 -19.22 -7.99
C SER A 232 8.07 -18.50 -8.45
N ARG A 233 8.64 -17.66 -7.59
CA ARG A 233 9.95 -17.00 -7.81
C ARG A 233 11.11 -17.89 -7.39
N TRP A 234 10.90 -18.75 -6.38
CA TRP A 234 11.87 -19.76 -5.95
C TRP A 234 11.17 -20.98 -5.34
N SER A 235 11.80 -22.16 -5.41
CA SER A 235 11.34 -23.33 -4.65
C SER A 235 12.48 -24.28 -4.29
N THR A 236 12.28 -25.11 -3.27
CA THR A 236 13.24 -26.17 -2.88
C THR A 236 13.21 -27.39 -3.81
N GLY A 237 12.12 -27.56 -4.56
CA GLY A 237 11.93 -28.73 -5.46
C GLY A 237 11.67 -30.04 -4.73
N THR A 238 11.33 -29.98 -3.44
CA THR A 238 11.03 -31.14 -2.59
C THR A 238 9.59 -31.61 -2.81
N ASP A 239 9.32 -32.92 -2.74
CA ASP A 239 8.01 -33.53 -3.02
C ASP A 239 7.72 -34.69 -2.05
N GLU A 240 7.69 -34.40 -0.74
CA GLU A 240 7.35 -35.35 0.32
C GLU A 240 6.26 -34.79 1.24
N PRO A 241 5.08 -35.42 1.34
CA PRO A 241 3.97 -34.95 2.17
C PRO A 241 4.35 -34.71 3.64
N HIS A 242 3.79 -33.65 4.22
CA HIS A 242 4.04 -33.23 5.60
C HIS A 242 5.49 -32.82 5.94
N ALA A 243 6.36 -32.59 4.94
CA ALA A 243 7.64 -31.94 5.20
C ALA A 243 7.46 -30.53 5.79
N VAL A 244 8.47 -30.06 6.52
CA VAL A 244 8.52 -28.72 7.13
C VAL A 244 9.83 -28.02 6.75
N LEU A 245 9.81 -26.69 6.67
CA LEU A 245 11.05 -25.90 6.65
C LEU A 245 11.46 -25.64 8.10
N ALA A 246 12.66 -26.03 8.50
CA ALA A 246 13.15 -25.90 9.86
C ALA A 246 14.45 -25.10 9.89
N LEU A 247 14.56 -24.17 10.84
CA LEU A 247 15.79 -23.46 11.14
C LEU A 247 16.32 -23.95 12.48
N GLY A 248 17.45 -24.65 12.49
CA GLY A 248 18.10 -25.12 13.70
C GLY A 248 18.69 -23.97 14.52
N THR A 249 18.84 -24.16 15.83
CA THR A 249 19.53 -23.20 16.72
C THR A 249 21.03 -23.05 16.41
N ASP A 250 21.59 -24.00 15.66
CA ASP A 250 22.92 -23.96 15.05
C ASP A 250 22.99 -23.09 13.77
N GLY A 251 21.87 -22.57 13.29
CA GLY A 251 21.75 -21.82 12.04
C GLY A 251 21.55 -22.68 10.79
N THR A 252 21.32 -24.00 10.94
CA THR A 252 21.05 -24.89 9.81
C THR A 252 19.62 -24.67 9.29
N LEU A 253 19.46 -24.11 8.08
CA LEU A 253 18.16 -24.07 7.38
C LEU A 253 17.98 -25.32 6.49
N VAL A 254 16.92 -26.09 6.72
CA VAL A 254 16.62 -27.36 6.01
C VAL A 254 15.14 -27.55 5.73
N VAL A 255 14.80 -28.27 4.67
CA VAL A 255 13.49 -28.95 4.55
C VAL A 255 13.65 -30.37 5.09
N ARG A 256 12.75 -30.77 5.98
CA ARG A 256 12.80 -32.06 6.68
C ARG A 256 11.48 -32.80 6.58
N ALA A 257 11.55 -34.09 6.27
CA ALA A 257 10.42 -35.01 6.29
C ALA A 257 9.93 -35.29 7.74
N SER A 258 8.77 -35.94 7.86
CA SER A 258 8.11 -36.21 9.14
C SER A 258 8.84 -37.24 10.02
N ASP A 259 9.68 -38.09 9.43
CA ASP A 259 10.55 -39.07 10.10
C ASP A 259 11.91 -38.49 10.53
N GLY A 260 12.25 -37.30 10.04
CA GLY A 260 13.48 -36.58 10.35
C GLY A 260 14.49 -36.47 9.19
N ASP A 261 14.23 -37.11 8.04
CA ASP A 261 15.16 -37.06 6.90
C ASP A 261 15.23 -35.67 6.28
N VAL A 262 16.46 -35.22 5.96
CA VAL A 262 16.72 -33.90 5.36
C VAL A 262 16.60 -34.00 3.85
N LEU A 263 15.58 -33.35 3.29
CA LEU A 263 15.24 -33.36 1.87
C LEU A 263 15.95 -32.25 1.08
N TRP A 264 16.19 -31.12 1.74
CA TRP A 264 16.91 -29.96 1.19
C TRP A 264 17.64 -29.22 2.31
N ARG A 265 18.73 -28.54 1.98
CA ARG A 265 19.51 -27.70 2.89
C ARG A 265 19.96 -26.43 2.17
N ALA A 266 19.94 -25.29 2.86
CA ALA A 266 20.48 -24.06 2.31
C ALA A 266 21.98 -24.21 1.98
N PRO A 267 22.45 -23.76 0.80
CA PRO A 267 23.85 -23.88 0.38
C PRO A 267 24.75 -22.83 1.07
N ALA A 268 24.84 -22.89 2.39
CA ALA A 268 25.69 -22.06 3.23
C ALA A 268 26.14 -22.81 4.49
N ASP A 269 27.21 -22.32 5.13
CA ASP A 269 27.65 -22.81 6.44
C ASP A 269 26.66 -22.40 7.54
N ALA A 270 26.53 -23.24 8.56
CA ALA A 270 25.61 -22.98 9.68
C ALA A 270 26.18 -21.92 10.64
N VAL A 271 25.40 -20.87 10.91
CA VAL A 271 25.77 -19.76 11.80
C VAL A 271 24.78 -19.69 12.98
N PRO A 272 25.17 -20.08 14.21
CA PRO A 272 24.26 -20.08 15.35
C PRO A 272 23.64 -18.71 15.62
N GLY A 273 22.36 -18.70 15.97
CA GLY A 273 21.59 -17.46 16.13
C GLY A 273 21.17 -16.80 14.81
N SER A 274 21.30 -17.49 13.68
CA SER A 274 20.71 -17.03 12.42
C SER A 274 19.18 -17.05 12.45
N ARG A 275 18.57 -16.11 11.71
CA ARG A 275 17.12 -16.00 11.47
C ARG A 275 16.84 -15.85 9.98
N LEU A 276 15.73 -16.43 9.51
CA LEU A 276 15.32 -16.36 8.11
C LEU A 276 14.24 -15.29 7.94
N VAL A 277 14.47 -14.27 7.14
CA VAL A 277 13.58 -13.11 6.95
C VAL A 277 13.12 -13.05 5.50
N LEU A 278 11.80 -12.92 5.27
CA LEU A 278 11.22 -12.56 3.98
C LEU A 278 11.05 -11.03 3.91
N GLN A 279 11.64 -10.41 2.90
CA GLN A 279 11.69 -8.96 2.72
C GLN A 279 10.64 -8.46 1.70
N ASP A 280 10.39 -7.14 1.67
CA ASP A 280 9.44 -6.49 0.76
C ASP A 280 9.83 -6.55 -0.72
N ASP A 281 11.12 -6.63 -1.02
CA ASP A 281 11.58 -6.89 -2.39
C ASP A 281 11.27 -8.35 -2.83
N GLY A 282 10.91 -9.23 -1.89
CA GLY A 282 10.71 -10.64 -2.16
C GLY A 282 11.98 -11.47 -2.14
N ASP A 283 13.10 -10.97 -1.61
CA ASP A 283 14.23 -11.82 -1.23
C ASP A 283 13.97 -12.51 0.11
N LEU A 284 14.38 -13.77 0.19
CA LEU A 284 14.30 -14.58 1.41
C LEU A 284 15.72 -14.79 1.92
N VAL A 285 16.06 -14.12 3.01
CA VAL A 285 17.43 -13.96 3.48
C VAL A 285 17.64 -14.60 4.85
N LEU A 286 18.63 -15.49 4.93
CA LEU A 286 19.15 -16.00 6.18
C LEU A 286 20.20 -15.02 6.71
N TYR A 287 19.85 -14.27 7.75
CA TYR A 287 20.75 -13.35 8.43
C TYR A 287 21.46 -14.02 9.59
N GLY A 288 22.73 -13.69 9.81
CA GLY A 288 23.46 -13.94 11.04
C GLY A 288 23.02 -13.01 12.18
N PRO A 289 23.47 -13.26 13.43
CA PRO A 289 23.11 -12.44 14.59
C PRO A 289 23.61 -10.98 14.50
N ASP A 290 24.61 -10.71 13.66
CA ASP A 290 25.15 -9.38 13.34
C ASP A 290 24.46 -8.72 12.11
N ARG A 291 23.40 -9.34 11.58
CA ARG A 291 22.72 -9.00 10.32
C ARG A 291 23.59 -9.17 9.06
N ALA A 292 24.70 -9.90 9.12
CA ALA A 292 25.39 -10.35 7.91
C ALA A 292 24.53 -11.33 7.11
N VAL A 293 24.56 -11.25 5.79
CA VAL A 293 23.87 -12.21 4.91
C VAL A 293 24.64 -13.54 4.89
N VAL A 294 24.04 -14.59 5.44
CA VAL A 294 24.59 -15.96 5.41
C VAL A 294 24.16 -16.67 4.12
N TRP A 295 22.89 -16.49 3.73
CA TRP A 295 22.33 -17.01 2.49
C TRP A 295 21.14 -16.14 2.04
N ARG A 296 20.80 -16.16 0.75
CA ARG A 296 19.61 -15.51 0.18
C ARG A 296 19.09 -16.28 -1.04
N THR A 297 17.80 -16.19 -1.35
CA THR A 297 17.24 -16.75 -2.59
C THR A 297 17.67 -15.98 -3.84
N GLY A 298 17.96 -14.68 -3.70
CA GLY A 298 18.31 -13.81 -4.82
C GLY A 298 17.10 -13.47 -5.69
N THR A 299 15.91 -13.44 -5.08
CA THR A 299 14.61 -13.19 -5.72
C THR A 299 14.10 -11.77 -5.51
N GLY A 300 14.84 -10.93 -4.79
CA GLY A 300 14.50 -9.54 -4.54
C GLY A 300 14.34 -8.76 -5.85
N LEU A 301 13.18 -8.12 -6.01
CA LEU A 301 12.86 -7.21 -7.10
C LEU A 301 13.68 -5.92 -6.98
N GLY A 302 14.18 -5.42 -8.11
CA GLY A 302 14.76 -4.09 -8.19
C GLY A 302 13.72 -2.99 -7.95
N PRO A 303 14.14 -1.76 -7.61
CA PRO A 303 13.22 -0.65 -7.42
C PRO A 303 12.45 -0.31 -8.71
N ASP A 304 11.23 0.19 -8.58
CA ASP A 304 10.33 0.53 -9.69
C ASP A 304 10.73 1.81 -10.45
N ARG A 305 11.75 2.54 -9.96
CA ARG A 305 12.05 3.90 -10.41
C ARG A 305 13.54 4.23 -10.39
N LEU A 306 13.91 5.19 -11.25
CA LEU A 306 15.24 5.82 -11.28
C LEU A 306 15.10 7.34 -11.41
N ALA A 307 15.61 8.09 -10.43
CA ALA A 307 15.59 9.55 -10.42
C ALA A 307 16.81 10.18 -11.13
N GLU A 308 16.68 11.46 -11.53
CA GLU A 308 17.69 12.21 -12.33
C GLU A 308 19.09 12.38 -11.70
N ALA A 309 19.29 11.96 -10.44
CA ALA A 309 20.59 12.02 -9.77
C ALA A 309 21.05 10.65 -9.22
N GLU A 310 20.31 9.58 -9.49
CA GLU A 310 20.60 8.23 -8.99
C GLU A 310 21.21 7.38 -10.13
N PRO A 311 22.49 7.00 -10.03
CA PRO A 311 23.11 6.12 -11.02
C PRO A 311 22.81 4.65 -10.72
N LEU A 312 22.21 3.95 -11.68
CA LEU A 312 22.11 2.50 -11.67
C LEU A 312 23.42 1.92 -12.21
N ALA A 313 24.12 1.14 -11.39
CA ALA A 313 25.41 0.54 -11.71
C ALA A 313 25.27 -0.74 -12.54
N VAL A 314 26.32 -1.12 -13.28
CA VAL A 314 26.36 -2.37 -14.05
C VAL A 314 26.08 -3.59 -13.15
N GLY A 315 25.20 -4.49 -13.63
CA GLY A 315 24.70 -5.66 -12.92
C GLY A 315 23.47 -5.39 -12.05
N ALA A 316 23.03 -4.13 -11.92
CA ALA A 316 21.79 -3.76 -11.25
C ALA A 316 20.61 -3.69 -12.24
N HIS A 317 19.40 -3.65 -11.69
CA HIS A 317 18.16 -3.69 -12.45
C HIS A 317 17.06 -2.89 -11.74
N LEU A 318 16.03 -2.55 -12.50
CA LEU A 318 14.75 -2.04 -12.02
C LEU A 318 13.68 -3.08 -12.38
N ASP A 319 12.67 -3.28 -11.56
CA ASP A 319 11.54 -4.16 -11.90
C ASP A 319 10.19 -3.42 -11.76
N SER A 320 9.18 -3.81 -12.53
CA SER A 320 7.81 -3.39 -12.25
C SER A 320 7.34 -3.96 -10.92
N SER A 321 6.37 -3.31 -10.29
CA SER A 321 5.87 -3.74 -8.98
C SER A 321 5.42 -5.22 -8.96
N ASP A 322 4.82 -5.73 -10.05
CA ASP A 322 4.39 -7.14 -10.17
C ASP A 322 5.54 -8.13 -10.48
N GLY A 323 6.74 -7.63 -10.73
CA GLY A 323 7.92 -8.41 -11.09
C GLY A 323 7.83 -9.09 -12.46
N HIS A 324 6.96 -8.65 -13.37
CA HIS A 324 6.93 -9.16 -14.75
C HIS A 324 7.92 -8.45 -15.66
N LEU A 325 8.01 -7.12 -15.53
CA LEU A 325 8.90 -6.28 -16.32
C LEU A 325 10.21 -6.05 -15.57
N SER A 326 11.34 -6.21 -16.24
CA SER A 326 12.69 -6.00 -15.68
C SER A 326 13.55 -5.21 -16.66
N LEU A 327 14.07 -4.06 -16.24
CA LEU A 327 15.10 -3.29 -16.95
C LEU A 327 16.46 -3.64 -16.37
N ARG A 328 17.24 -4.43 -17.11
CA ARG A 328 18.59 -4.87 -16.73
C ARG A 328 19.65 -4.00 -17.38
N PHE A 329 20.62 -3.57 -16.57
CA PHE A 329 21.76 -2.78 -17.04
C PHE A 329 23.06 -3.56 -16.81
N ASP A 330 23.50 -4.28 -17.84
CA ASP A 330 24.67 -5.14 -17.81
C ASP A 330 25.85 -4.52 -18.61
N ALA A 331 27.04 -5.11 -18.49
CA ALA A 331 28.23 -4.59 -19.18
C ALA A 331 28.11 -4.67 -20.72
N ASP A 332 27.36 -5.64 -21.23
CA ASP A 332 27.23 -5.93 -22.66
C ASP A 332 25.92 -5.42 -23.28
N GLU A 333 24.88 -5.17 -22.47
CA GLU A 333 23.55 -4.75 -22.94
C GLU A 333 22.77 -3.93 -21.90
N LEU A 334 21.78 -3.18 -22.40
CA LEU A 334 20.72 -2.56 -21.59
C LEU A 334 19.38 -3.01 -22.18
N THR A 335 18.66 -3.85 -21.45
CA THR A 335 17.48 -4.57 -21.94
C THR A 335 16.28 -4.40 -21.02
N LEU A 336 15.10 -4.20 -21.62
CA LEU A 336 13.82 -4.30 -20.94
C LEU A 336 13.20 -5.64 -21.34
N SER A 337 12.79 -6.44 -20.36
CA SER A 337 12.24 -7.78 -20.58
C SER A 337 10.95 -7.99 -19.80
N TYR A 338 9.97 -8.66 -20.40
CA TYR A 338 8.72 -9.06 -19.77
C TYR A 338 8.65 -10.59 -19.71
N ASP A 339 8.57 -11.17 -18.50
CA ASP A 339 8.63 -12.62 -18.28
C ASP A 339 9.84 -13.29 -18.98
N GLY A 340 10.99 -12.63 -18.98
CA GLY A 340 12.21 -13.07 -19.66
C GLY A 340 12.21 -12.91 -21.19
N THR A 341 11.13 -12.41 -21.80
CA THR A 341 11.08 -12.03 -23.22
C THR A 341 11.56 -10.59 -23.36
N THR A 342 12.65 -10.34 -24.09
CA THR A 342 13.15 -8.98 -24.35
C THR A 342 12.14 -8.19 -25.20
N VAL A 343 11.62 -7.10 -24.65
CA VAL A 343 10.63 -6.22 -25.31
C VAL A 343 11.25 -4.94 -25.87
N TRP A 344 12.37 -4.49 -25.29
CA TRP A 344 13.16 -3.37 -25.78
C TRP A 344 14.64 -3.54 -25.43
N SER A 345 15.53 -2.91 -26.20
CA SER A 345 16.96 -2.87 -25.93
C SER A 345 17.56 -1.57 -26.43
N ALA A 346 18.49 -0.99 -25.68
CA ALA A 346 19.28 0.13 -26.16
C ALA A 346 20.33 -0.35 -27.19
N PRO A 347 20.59 0.39 -28.28
CA PRO A 347 21.60 0.05 -29.28
C PRO A 347 23.03 0.41 -28.80
N ILE A 348 23.42 -0.09 -27.62
CA ILE A 348 24.71 0.19 -26.98
C ILE A 348 25.16 -1.04 -26.17
N ALA A 349 26.47 -1.31 -26.18
CA ALA A 349 27.11 -2.14 -25.17
C ALA A 349 27.69 -1.19 -24.09
N PRO A 350 27.14 -1.12 -22.87
CA PRO A 350 27.50 -0.08 -21.91
C PRO A 350 28.98 -0.04 -21.52
N GLY A 351 29.59 -1.22 -21.36
CA GLY A 351 30.92 -1.43 -20.77
C GLY A 351 30.87 -1.56 -19.24
N PRO A 352 31.83 -2.26 -18.61
CA PRO A 352 31.77 -2.64 -17.19
C PRO A 352 31.82 -1.46 -16.21
N ASP A 353 32.39 -0.33 -16.63
CA ASP A 353 32.60 0.86 -15.80
C ASP A 353 31.52 1.95 -16.03
N ALA A 354 30.39 1.59 -16.65
CA ALA A 354 29.32 2.52 -16.99
C ALA A 354 28.29 2.70 -15.87
N ALA A 355 27.51 3.77 -15.97
CA ALA A 355 26.29 3.95 -15.18
C ALA A 355 25.12 4.31 -16.10
N LEU A 356 23.93 3.83 -15.76
CA LEU A 356 22.67 4.28 -16.33
C LEU A 356 22.11 5.39 -15.43
N VAL A 357 21.79 6.54 -16.00
CA VAL A 357 21.26 7.71 -15.30
C VAL A 357 20.06 8.26 -16.06
N VAL A 358 19.11 8.86 -15.33
CA VAL A 358 18.20 9.84 -15.95
C VAL A 358 18.93 11.20 -15.91
N SER A 359 18.89 11.96 -17.00
CA SER A 359 19.55 13.28 -17.07
C SER A 359 18.97 14.11 -18.21
N HIS A 360 18.65 15.39 -17.97
CA HIS A 360 18.22 16.32 -19.02
C HIS A 360 17.01 15.79 -19.81
N GLY A 361 16.04 15.21 -19.10
CA GLY A 361 14.85 14.60 -19.70
C GLY A 361 15.07 13.34 -20.54
N ALA A 362 16.26 12.73 -20.51
CA ALA A 362 16.61 11.50 -21.21
C ALA A 362 17.08 10.40 -20.25
N LEU A 363 16.99 9.14 -20.70
CA LEU A 363 17.64 7.99 -20.07
C LEU A 363 18.98 7.79 -20.78
N ALA A 364 20.10 7.86 -20.06
CA ALA A 364 21.44 7.92 -20.62
C ALA A 364 22.42 6.94 -19.98
N VAL A 365 23.32 6.38 -20.79
CA VAL A 365 24.46 5.60 -20.34
C VAL A 365 25.68 6.52 -20.34
N VAL A 366 26.34 6.68 -19.20
CA VAL A 366 27.53 7.52 -19.01
C VAL A 366 28.76 6.70 -18.64
N GLY A 367 29.94 7.21 -18.99
CA GLY A 367 31.22 6.71 -18.50
C GLY A 367 31.55 7.19 -17.07
N PRO A 368 32.65 6.68 -16.48
CA PRO A 368 33.08 7.07 -15.12
C PRO A 368 33.61 8.52 -15.04
N ASP A 369 33.85 9.15 -16.20
CA ASP A 369 34.15 10.57 -16.38
C ASP A 369 32.90 11.45 -16.56
N GLY A 370 31.70 10.85 -16.52
CA GLY A 370 30.42 11.50 -16.82
C GLY A 370 30.18 11.72 -18.32
N ALA A 371 31.05 11.25 -19.22
CA ALA A 371 30.86 11.40 -20.65
C ALA A 371 29.72 10.49 -21.15
N GLY A 372 28.72 11.07 -21.81
CA GLY A 372 27.61 10.32 -22.42
C GLY A 372 28.08 9.36 -23.51
N ARG A 373 27.74 8.08 -23.35
CA ARG A 373 27.97 6.99 -24.33
C ARG A 373 26.76 6.78 -25.23
N TRP A 374 25.56 6.92 -24.65
CA TRP A 374 24.27 6.79 -25.34
C TRP A 374 23.18 7.52 -24.53
N ALA A 375 22.11 7.97 -25.20
CA ALA A 375 20.91 8.47 -24.53
C ALA A 375 19.65 8.23 -25.38
N THR A 376 18.48 8.14 -24.75
CA THR A 376 17.19 8.26 -25.44
C THR A 376 17.05 9.67 -26.04
N THR A 377 16.28 9.78 -27.13
CA THR A 377 15.96 11.08 -27.73
C THR A 377 14.61 11.55 -27.18
N PRO A 378 14.54 12.70 -26.49
CA PRO A 378 13.26 13.29 -26.08
C PRO A 378 12.42 13.69 -27.32
N PRO A 379 11.07 13.73 -27.21
CA PRO A 379 10.19 13.98 -28.35
C PRO A 379 10.35 15.37 -29.00
N ASP A 380 10.71 16.38 -28.21
CA ASP A 380 10.92 17.77 -28.65
C ASP A 380 12.16 18.37 -27.96
N GLU A 381 12.83 19.36 -28.57
CA GLU A 381 13.97 20.06 -27.93
C GLU A 381 13.60 20.70 -26.57
N ALA A 382 12.34 21.09 -26.38
CA ALA A 382 11.81 21.61 -25.11
C ALA A 382 11.60 20.54 -24.01
N ALA A 383 12.08 19.32 -24.22
CA ALA A 383 12.19 18.28 -23.19
C ALA A 383 13.62 18.10 -22.65
N ALA A 384 14.64 18.69 -23.30
CA ALA A 384 16.04 18.57 -22.86
C ALA A 384 16.35 19.31 -21.53
N ASP A 385 15.52 20.27 -21.13
CA ASP A 385 15.65 21.00 -19.86
C ASP A 385 14.68 20.49 -18.76
N ALA A 386 14.20 19.24 -18.88
CA ALA A 386 13.21 18.68 -17.95
C ALA A 386 13.82 18.18 -16.62
N SER A 387 14.26 19.11 -15.77
CA SER A 387 14.75 18.78 -14.42
C SER A 387 13.65 18.18 -13.53
N GLY A 388 14.04 17.27 -12.64
CA GLY A 388 13.14 16.46 -11.83
C GLY A 388 12.53 15.30 -12.61
N SER A 389 13.23 14.81 -13.64
CA SER A 389 12.76 13.67 -14.43
C SER A 389 12.93 12.33 -13.70
N VAL A 390 11.97 11.42 -13.90
CA VAL A 390 11.95 10.10 -13.26
C VAL A 390 11.53 9.04 -14.27
N LEU A 391 12.33 7.99 -14.40
CA LEU A 391 11.95 6.74 -15.07
C LEU A 391 11.17 5.89 -14.08
N ARG A 392 10.05 5.31 -14.53
CA ARG A 392 9.24 4.32 -13.80
C ARG A 392 9.04 3.06 -14.63
N LEU A 393 8.95 1.91 -13.98
CA LEU A 393 8.52 0.64 -14.56
C LEU A 393 7.13 0.30 -14.04
N ASP A 394 6.14 0.48 -14.90
CA ASP A 394 4.77 0.04 -14.66
C ASP A 394 4.60 -1.37 -15.28
N PRO A 395 3.60 -2.18 -14.85
CA PRO A 395 3.27 -3.47 -15.46
C PRO A 395 3.18 -3.50 -16.99
N THR A 396 2.89 -2.36 -17.62
CA THR A 396 2.69 -2.21 -19.06
C THR A 396 3.90 -1.68 -19.82
N GLY A 397 4.96 -1.22 -19.15
CA GLY A 397 6.13 -0.66 -19.81
C GLY A 397 6.98 0.27 -18.94
N ALA A 398 8.12 0.68 -19.46
CA ALA A 398 9.00 1.67 -18.84
C ALA A 398 8.66 3.07 -19.37
N VAL A 399 8.44 4.04 -18.48
CA VAL A 399 7.98 5.40 -18.81
C VAL A 399 8.86 6.44 -18.12
N LEU A 400 9.48 7.32 -18.90
CA LEU A 400 10.22 8.48 -18.42
C LEU A 400 9.31 9.70 -18.41
N THR A 401 9.18 10.35 -17.26
CA THR A 401 8.33 11.54 -17.09
C THR A 401 9.13 12.73 -16.58
N ALA A 402 8.68 13.94 -16.91
CA ALA A 402 9.13 15.18 -16.26
C ALA A 402 8.39 15.40 -14.94
N ALA A 403 8.93 16.27 -14.07
CA ALA A 403 8.32 16.64 -12.79
C ALA A 403 6.86 17.17 -12.87
N ASN A 404 6.40 17.59 -14.05
CA ASN A 404 5.02 18.03 -14.31
C ASN A 404 4.10 16.93 -14.87
N GLY A 405 4.54 15.67 -14.86
CA GLY A 405 3.79 14.52 -15.37
C GLY A 405 3.81 14.36 -16.90
N ARG A 406 4.51 15.24 -17.64
CA ARG A 406 4.66 15.07 -19.11
C ARG A 406 5.56 13.87 -19.41
N GLU A 407 5.07 12.93 -20.21
CA GLU A 407 5.86 11.84 -20.76
C GLU A 407 6.96 12.36 -21.70
N LEU A 408 8.18 11.86 -21.51
CA LEU A 408 9.38 12.22 -22.28
C LEU A 408 9.95 11.04 -23.07
N TRP A 409 9.70 9.81 -22.64
CA TRP A 409 10.05 8.59 -23.37
C TRP A 409 9.26 7.40 -22.81
N ARG A 410 9.06 6.39 -23.63
CA ARG A 410 8.30 5.18 -23.29
C ARG A 410 8.83 3.98 -24.07
N ALA A 411 8.89 2.82 -23.41
CA ALA A 411 9.00 1.51 -24.03
C ALA A 411 7.87 0.62 -23.47
N ASP A 412 6.84 0.40 -24.29
CA ASP A 412 5.70 -0.45 -23.93
C ASP A 412 6.03 -1.94 -24.08
N VAL A 413 5.39 -2.75 -23.24
CA VAL A 413 5.31 -4.20 -23.44
C VAL A 413 4.31 -4.47 -24.59
N PRO A 414 4.67 -5.29 -25.59
CA PRO A 414 3.77 -5.70 -26.65
C PRO A 414 2.45 -6.28 -26.11
N ALA A 415 1.32 -5.88 -26.72
CA ALA A 415 -0.02 -6.24 -26.27
C ALA A 415 -0.32 -7.76 -26.33
N ASP A 416 0.46 -8.52 -27.10
CA ASP A 416 0.45 -9.98 -27.18
C ASP A 416 1.25 -10.69 -26.07
N LEU A 417 2.08 -9.95 -25.33
CA LEU A 417 2.66 -10.37 -24.05
C LEU A 417 1.80 -9.90 -22.87
N LEU A 418 1.21 -8.70 -22.96
CA LEU A 418 0.19 -8.20 -22.04
C LEU A 418 -1.20 -8.88 -22.23
N VAL A 419 -1.24 -10.19 -22.51
CA VAL A 419 -2.51 -10.95 -22.61
C VAL A 419 -3.04 -11.28 -21.21
N ALA A 420 -3.35 -10.20 -20.50
CA ALA A 420 -4.51 -10.11 -19.67
C ALA A 420 -5.73 -10.73 -20.36
N PRO A 421 -6.59 -11.49 -19.65
CA PRO A 421 -7.95 -11.71 -20.14
C PRO A 421 -8.62 -10.35 -20.37
N ALA A 422 -9.38 -10.23 -21.46
CA ALA A 422 -10.00 -8.97 -21.88
C ALA A 422 -10.69 -8.27 -20.69
N PRO A 423 -10.61 -6.93 -20.56
CA PRO A 423 -11.21 -6.22 -19.44
C PRO A 423 -12.70 -6.56 -19.36
N VAL A 424 -13.08 -7.24 -18.29
CA VAL A 424 -14.42 -7.80 -18.17
C VAL A 424 -15.39 -6.66 -17.91
N ALA A 425 -16.29 -6.44 -18.87
CA ALA A 425 -17.18 -5.28 -18.87
C ALA A 425 -18.32 -5.43 -17.84
N SER A 426 -18.70 -6.66 -17.48
CA SER A 426 -19.51 -6.97 -16.31
C SER A 426 -18.65 -7.66 -15.24
N CYS A 427 -19.08 -7.61 -13.98
CA CYS A 427 -18.57 -8.54 -12.98
C CYS A 427 -19.06 -9.98 -13.18
N ASP A 428 -20.13 -10.18 -13.97
CA ASP A 428 -20.70 -11.51 -14.23
C ASP A 428 -19.75 -12.43 -15.00
N ASP A 429 -18.92 -11.88 -15.91
CA ASP A 429 -18.03 -12.69 -16.75
C ASP A 429 -16.65 -12.95 -16.10
N VAL A 430 -16.45 -12.59 -14.82
CA VAL A 430 -15.23 -12.93 -14.05
C VAL A 430 -15.42 -14.32 -13.40
N ASP A 431 -15.12 -15.36 -14.18
CA ASP A 431 -15.40 -16.76 -13.84
C ASP A 431 -14.22 -17.52 -13.19
N ALA A 432 -13.03 -16.90 -13.12
CA ALA A 432 -11.80 -17.45 -12.57
C ALA A 432 -11.08 -16.45 -11.64
N PRO A 433 -10.14 -16.91 -10.77
CA PRO A 433 -9.23 -16.02 -10.03
C PRO A 433 -8.52 -15.00 -10.92
N VAL A 434 -8.33 -13.80 -10.39
CA VAL A 434 -7.63 -12.70 -11.06
C VAL A 434 -6.30 -12.42 -10.32
N PRO A 435 -5.17 -12.27 -11.01
CA PRO A 435 -3.91 -11.87 -10.38
C PRO A 435 -3.91 -10.38 -10.01
N PHE A 436 -2.93 -9.96 -9.19
CA PHE A 436 -2.87 -8.62 -8.58
C PHE A 436 -2.88 -7.47 -9.61
N ASP A 437 -2.16 -7.60 -10.71
CA ASP A 437 -2.08 -6.68 -11.84
C ASP A 437 -3.45 -6.47 -12.56
N ARG A 438 -4.37 -7.42 -12.41
CA ARG A 438 -5.75 -7.36 -12.93
C ARG A 438 -6.74 -6.78 -11.91
N THR A 439 -6.26 -6.23 -10.80
CA THR A 439 -7.06 -5.53 -9.79
C THR A 439 -6.73 -4.04 -9.74
N VAL A 440 -7.63 -3.25 -9.16
CA VAL A 440 -7.43 -1.81 -8.89
C VAL A 440 -7.72 -1.51 -7.43
N LEU A 441 -7.07 -0.47 -6.90
CA LEU A 441 -7.34 0.09 -5.58
C LEU A 441 -8.29 1.29 -5.73
N THR A 442 -9.37 1.34 -4.96
CA THR A 442 -10.26 2.53 -4.91
C THR A 442 -9.61 3.68 -4.13
N SER A 443 -10.13 4.91 -4.23
CA SER A 443 -9.62 6.02 -3.39
C SER A 443 -9.84 5.79 -1.89
N GLN A 444 -10.76 4.87 -1.53
CA GLN A 444 -11.04 4.44 -0.16
C GLN A 444 -10.21 3.21 0.26
N GLY A 445 -9.16 2.85 -0.48
CA GLY A 445 -8.19 1.81 -0.08
C GLY A 445 -8.67 0.36 -0.30
N VAL A 446 -9.73 0.12 -1.07
CA VAL A 446 -10.27 -1.23 -1.29
C VAL A 446 -9.79 -1.80 -2.62
N ARG A 447 -9.04 -2.92 -2.58
CA ARG A 447 -8.57 -3.61 -3.80
C ARG A 447 -9.60 -4.58 -4.32
N VAL A 448 -10.07 -4.39 -5.57
CA VAL A 448 -11.12 -5.19 -6.23
C VAL A 448 -10.84 -5.35 -7.73
N HIS A 449 -11.61 -6.18 -8.42
CA HIS A 449 -11.61 -6.20 -9.89
C HIS A 449 -12.17 -4.87 -10.45
N PRO A 450 -11.64 -4.34 -11.57
CA PRO A 450 -12.06 -3.05 -12.15
C PRO A 450 -13.57 -2.84 -12.31
N CYS A 451 -14.33 -3.91 -12.62
CA CYS A 451 -15.79 -3.83 -12.76
C CYS A 451 -16.51 -3.37 -11.47
N LEU A 452 -15.92 -3.62 -10.29
CA LEU A 452 -16.55 -3.43 -8.99
C LEU A 452 -16.04 -2.17 -8.27
N ALA A 453 -14.95 -1.55 -8.75
CA ALA A 453 -14.29 -0.40 -8.11
C ALA A 453 -15.22 0.81 -7.90
N ALA A 454 -15.84 1.31 -8.98
CA ALA A 454 -16.73 2.48 -8.89
C ALA A 454 -18.02 2.21 -8.08
N PRO A 455 -18.68 1.03 -8.18
CA PRO A 455 -19.76 0.67 -7.26
C PRO A 455 -19.36 0.65 -5.78
N VAL A 456 -18.17 0.10 -5.45
CA VAL A 456 -17.64 0.07 -4.07
C VAL A 456 -17.40 1.46 -3.53
N GLU A 457 -16.74 2.31 -4.32
CA GLU A 457 -16.44 3.70 -3.96
C GLU A 457 -17.74 4.49 -3.69
N ALA A 458 -18.73 4.40 -4.59
CA ALA A 458 -20.03 5.03 -4.41
C ALA A 458 -20.82 4.47 -3.19
N MET A 459 -20.69 3.18 -2.88
CA MET A 459 -21.31 2.59 -1.69
C MET A 459 -20.70 3.15 -0.39
N LEU A 460 -19.38 3.25 -0.31
CA LEU A 460 -18.68 3.76 0.87
C LEU A 460 -18.94 5.26 1.06
N ASP A 461 -18.96 6.04 -0.02
CA ASP A 461 -19.36 7.46 0.02
C ASP A 461 -20.80 7.64 0.52
N ALA A 462 -21.74 6.82 0.04
CA ALA A 462 -23.13 6.86 0.48
C ALA A 462 -23.30 6.45 1.95
N ALA A 463 -22.51 5.47 2.42
CA ALA A 463 -22.48 5.08 3.83
C ALA A 463 -21.93 6.21 4.71
N ARG A 464 -20.85 6.87 4.27
CA ARG A 464 -20.26 8.03 4.94
C ARG A 464 -21.24 9.20 5.02
N ALA A 465 -21.97 9.48 3.94
CA ALA A 465 -23.03 10.48 3.91
C ALA A 465 -24.22 10.13 4.83
N ALA A 466 -24.45 8.85 5.11
CA ALA A 466 -25.43 8.37 6.10
C ALA A 466 -24.88 8.36 7.55
N GLY A 467 -23.63 8.78 7.78
CA GLY A 467 -22.99 8.83 9.09
C GLY A 467 -22.40 7.50 9.57
N LEU A 468 -22.18 6.54 8.66
CA LEU A 468 -21.50 5.29 8.94
C LEU A 468 -20.01 5.39 8.57
N ASP A 469 -19.19 4.58 9.24
CA ASP A 469 -17.74 4.54 9.03
C ASP A 469 -17.36 3.14 8.56
N LEU A 470 -17.55 2.90 7.26
CA LEU A 470 -17.34 1.57 6.65
C LEU A 470 -15.97 1.48 5.99
N GLY A 471 -15.28 0.36 6.21
CA GLY A 471 -14.09 -0.07 5.46
C GLY A 471 -14.33 -1.46 4.85
N ALA A 472 -13.46 -1.92 3.95
CA ALA A 472 -13.56 -3.26 3.38
C ALA A 472 -12.22 -3.79 2.82
N SER A 473 -12.04 -5.12 2.81
CA SER A 473 -11.02 -5.79 1.99
C SER A 473 -11.65 -6.60 0.85
N GLY A 474 -11.16 -6.42 -0.37
CA GLY A 474 -11.85 -6.92 -1.56
C GLY A 474 -11.22 -8.12 -2.28
N TRP A 475 -9.90 -8.16 -2.36
CA TRP A 475 -9.16 -9.18 -3.12
C TRP A 475 -8.13 -9.91 -2.25
N ARG A 476 -7.88 -11.18 -2.58
CA ARG A 476 -6.76 -11.99 -2.05
C ARG A 476 -6.27 -12.92 -3.15
N SER A 477 -4.98 -13.26 -3.16
CA SER A 477 -4.43 -14.13 -4.20
C SER A 477 -4.90 -15.60 -4.07
N HIS A 478 -4.73 -16.40 -5.13
CA HIS A 478 -5.07 -17.82 -5.12
C HIS A 478 -4.34 -18.57 -4.01
N GLU A 479 -3.04 -18.31 -3.84
CA GLU A 479 -2.19 -18.95 -2.84
C GLU A 479 -2.44 -18.40 -1.43
N GLN A 480 -2.84 -17.13 -1.29
CA GLN A 480 -3.38 -16.62 -0.02
C GLN A 480 -4.67 -17.38 0.36
N GLN A 481 -5.54 -17.72 -0.60
CA GLN A 481 -6.73 -18.56 -0.37
C GLN A 481 -6.36 -20.04 -0.09
N VAL A 482 -5.33 -20.61 -0.73
CA VAL A 482 -4.78 -21.93 -0.39
C VAL A 482 -4.30 -21.93 1.06
N ALA A 483 -3.44 -20.99 1.45
CA ALA A 483 -2.90 -20.90 2.80
C ALA A 483 -4.00 -20.62 3.84
N LEU A 484 -5.00 -19.78 3.51
CA LEU A 484 -6.16 -19.56 4.38
C LEU A 484 -6.98 -20.85 4.59
N ARG A 485 -7.19 -21.64 3.54
CA ARG A 485 -7.87 -22.92 3.66
C ARG A 485 -7.05 -23.95 4.46
N GLU A 486 -5.73 -23.95 4.29
CA GLU A 486 -4.83 -24.84 5.04
C GLU A 486 -4.74 -24.46 6.53
N ARG A 487 -4.94 -23.19 6.92
CA ARG A 487 -5.10 -22.79 8.33
C ARG A 487 -6.46 -23.14 8.90
N ASN A 488 -7.53 -22.80 8.17
CA ASN A 488 -8.88 -22.79 8.74
C ASN A 488 -9.56 -24.16 8.69
N CYS A 489 -9.09 -25.10 7.86
CA CYS A 489 -9.79 -26.34 7.57
C CYS A 489 -9.04 -27.60 7.99
N ASP A 490 -9.78 -28.56 8.53
CA ASP A 490 -9.25 -29.90 8.85
C ASP A 490 -9.07 -30.79 7.60
N ALA A 491 -8.50 -31.99 7.80
CA ALA A 491 -8.22 -32.95 6.75
C ALA A 491 -9.48 -33.46 6.03
N GLU A 492 -10.66 -33.38 6.66
CA GLU A 492 -11.95 -33.69 6.05
C GLU A 492 -12.59 -32.48 5.35
N GLY A 493 -11.91 -31.34 5.34
CA GLY A 493 -12.31 -30.12 4.64
C GLY A 493 -13.34 -29.26 5.39
N ARG A 494 -13.58 -29.51 6.68
CA ARG A 494 -14.46 -28.67 7.52
C ARG A 494 -13.66 -27.47 7.99
N CYS A 495 -14.18 -26.27 7.79
CA CYS A 495 -13.47 -25.01 8.02
C CYS A 495 -14.08 -24.19 9.16
N SER A 496 -13.24 -23.57 9.99
CA SER A 496 -13.64 -22.59 11.00
C SER A 496 -12.65 -21.40 11.02
N PRO A 497 -13.03 -20.18 10.59
CA PRO A 497 -14.31 -19.84 9.95
C PRO A 497 -14.52 -20.60 8.63
N PRO A 498 -15.74 -20.61 8.06
CA PRO A 498 -15.96 -21.09 6.71
C PRO A 498 -14.97 -20.43 5.75
N THR A 499 -14.49 -21.19 4.78
CA THR A 499 -13.43 -20.74 3.88
C THR A 499 -13.69 -21.40 2.54
N ALA A 500 -13.64 -20.63 1.44
CA ALA A 500 -13.86 -21.14 0.10
C ALA A 500 -12.77 -22.14 -0.34
N VAL A 501 -13.07 -22.95 -1.36
CA VAL A 501 -12.06 -23.79 -2.01
C VAL A 501 -11.22 -22.88 -2.92
N PRO A 502 -9.89 -23.05 -3.01
CA PRO A 502 -9.08 -22.22 -3.91
C PRO A 502 -9.55 -22.40 -5.36
N GLY A 503 -9.67 -21.29 -6.09
CA GLY A 503 -10.31 -21.19 -7.39
C GLY A 503 -11.80 -20.78 -7.32
N THR A 504 -12.44 -20.91 -6.15
CA THR A 504 -13.88 -20.66 -5.97
C THR A 504 -14.20 -19.47 -5.07
N SER A 505 -13.22 -18.83 -4.43
CA SER A 505 -13.46 -17.66 -3.57
C SER A 505 -13.82 -16.45 -4.43
N ARG A 506 -14.83 -15.67 -4.04
CA ARG A 506 -15.12 -14.40 -4.71
C ARG A 506 -14.03 -13.34 -4.47
N HIS A 507 -13.27 -13.43 -3.38
CA HIS A 507 -12.07 -12.59 -3.17
C HIS A 507 -10.92 -12.92 -4.12
N GLU A 508 -10.73 -14.19 -4.51
CA GLU A 508 -9.74 -14.55 -5.54
C GLU A 508 -10.03 -13.87 -6.88
N ARG A 509 -11.28 -13.43 -7.09
CA ARG A 509 -11.76 -12.75 -8.29
C ARG A 509 -11.86 -11.24 -8.13
N GLY A 510 -11.60 -10.71 -6.94
CA GLY A 510 -11.83 -9.30 -6.59
C GLY A 510 -13.31 -8.91 -6.65
N LEU A 511 -14.22 -9.86 -6.39
CA LEU A 511 -15.68 -9.73 -6.48
C LEU A 511 -16.42 -9.89 -5.14
N ALA A 512 -15.68 -9.82 -4.04
CA ALA A 512 -16.21 -9.84 -2.68
C ALA A 512 -15.64 -8.67 -1.88
N LEU A 513 -16.22 -8.45 -0.70
CA LEU A 513 -15.81 -7.52 0.33
C LEU A 513 -16.02 -8.17 1.69
N ASP A 514 -15.00 -8.17 2.54
CA ASP A 514 -15.17 -8.36 3.98
C ASP A 514 -15.26 -6.95 4.60
N VAL A 515 -16.48 -6.52 4.90
CA VAL A 515 -16.85 -5.16 5.30
C VAL A 515 -16.76 -4.98 6.82
N THR A 516 -16.17 -3.86 7.24
CA THR A 516 -16.05 -3.43 8.63
C THR A 516 -16.90 -2.18 8.91
N ASP A 517 -17.34 -2.04 10.15
CA ASP A 517 -17.97 -0.83 10.71
C ASP A 517 -17.12 -0.36 11.88
N HIS A 518 -16.65 0.88 11.81
CA HIS A 518 -15.65 1.45 12.71
C HIS A 518 -14.34 0.63 12.79
N GLY A 519 -14.08 -0.23 11.80
CA GLY A 519 -12.93 -1.14 11.72
C GLY A 519 -13.15 -2.54 12.29
N HIS A 520 -14.30 -2.80 12.92
CA HIS A 520 -14.68 -4.16 13.33
C HIS A 520 -15.54 -4.83 12.27
N ALA A 521 -15.35 -6.12 12.01
CA ALA A 521 -16.18 -6.88 11.07
C ALA A 521 -17.68 -6.68 11.37
N VAL A 522 -18.46 -6.32 10.33
CA VAL A 522 -19.88 -5.99 10.48
C VAL A 522 -20.63 -7.18 11.10
N ARG A 523 -21.37 -6.90 12.17
CA ARG A 523 -22.14 -7.92 12.91
C ARG A 523 -23.63 -7.84 12.56
N SER A 524 -24.30 -8.99 12.52
CA SER A 524 -25.75 -9.06 12.36
C SER A 524 -26.45 -8.24 13.45
N GLY A 525 -27.44 -7.44 13.06
CA GLY A 525 -28.16 -6.53 13.95
C GLY A 525 -27.47 -5.19 14.24
N SER A 526 -26.26 -4.93 13.72
CA SER A 526 -25.64 -3.59 13.76
C SER A 526 -26.34 -2.60 12.83
N THR A 527 -26.16 -1.30 13.09
CA THR A 527 -26.67 -0.23 12.22
C THR A 527 -26.04 -0.28 10.82
N ALA A 528 -24.74 -0.57 10.73
CA ALA A 528 -24.06 -0.80 9.46
C ALA A 528 -24.63 -2.00 8.70
N TYR A 529 -24.86 -3.15 9.35
CA TYR A 529 -25.49 -4.30 8.70
C TYR A 529 -26.89 -3.96 8.18
N ALA A 530 -27.70 -3.25 8.98
CA ALA A 530 -29.03 -2.83 8.56
C ALA A 530 -29.01 -1.86 7.37
N TRP A 531 -28.00 -0.98 7.29
CA TRP A 531 -27.80 -0.09 6.15
C TRP A 531 -27.32 -0.86 4.91
N LEU A 532 -26.31 -1.72 5.03
CA LEU A 532 -25.80 -2.54 3.93
C LEU A 532 -26.91 -3.43 3.36
N ALA A 533 -27.70 -4.08 4.21
CA ALA A 533 -28.84 -4.91 3.81
C ALA A 533 -29.94 -4.12 3.05
N ALA A 534 -30.02 -2.81 3.26
CA ALA A 534 -30.97 -1.94 2.57
C ALA A 534 -30.39 -1.28 1.29
N HIS A 535 -29.06 -1.16 1.16
CA HIS A 535 -28.44 -0.33 0.11
C HIS A 535 -27.41 -1.06 -0.77
N ALA A 536 -26.68 -2.06 -0.28
CA ALA A 536 -25.57 -2.71 -1.01
C ALA A 536 -26.00 -3.31 -2.36
N GLY A 537 -27.24 -3.81 -2.45
CA GLY A 537 -27.80 -4.33 -3.70
C GLY A 537 -27.95 -3.28 -4.82
N ALA A 538 -27.99 -1.98 -4.48
CA ALA A 538 -27.96 -0.91 -5.49
C ALA A 538 -26.58 -0.72 -6.12
N TYR A 539 -25.54 -1.27 -5.49
CA TYR A 539 -24.14 -1.28 -5.93
C TYR A 539 -23.70 -2.67 -6.43
N GLY A 540 -24.65 -3.60 -6.63
CA GLY A 540 -24.37 -4.95 -7.13
C GLY A 540 -23.79 -5.91 -6.10
N LEU A 541 -23.97 -5.64 -4.79
CA LEU A 541 -23.43 -6.45 -3.70
C LEU A 541 -24.54 -7.12 -2.87
N HIS A 542 -24.33 -8.39 -2.57
CA HIS A 542 -25.25 -9.26 -1.85
C HIS A 542 -24.53 -9.91 -0.66
N ASN A 543 -25.19 -9.99 0.50
CA ASN A 543 -24.60 -10.61 1.69
C ASN A 543 -24.65 -12.14 1.62
N LEU A 544 -23.55 -12.78 2.04
CA LEU A 544 -23.54 -14.19 2.42
C LEU A 544 -24.22 -14.33 3.80
N PRO A 545 -25.41 -14.96 3.94
CA PRO A 545 -26.21 -14.88 5.17
C PRO A 545 -25.57 -15.49 6.43
N THR A 546 -24.54 -16.33 6.27
CA THR A 546 -23.77 -16.91 7.38
C THR A 546 -22.68 -15.98 7.91
N GLU A 547 -22.30 -14.95 7.13
CA GLU A 547 -21.18 -14.07 7.40
C GLU A 547 -21.63 -12.61 7.21
N PRO A 548 -22.13 -11.92 8.26
CA PRO A 548 -22.73 -10.59 8.14
C PRO A 548 -21.78 -9.49 7.65
N TRP A 549 -20.47 -9.74 7.70
CA TRP A 549 -19.41 -8.90 7.14
C TRP A 549 -19.15 -9.16 5.66
N HIS A 550 -19.54 -10.32 5.11
CA HIS A 550 -19.16 -10.74 3.77
C HIS A 550 -20.21 -10.33 2.72
N TRP A 551 -19.79 -9.60 1.70
CA TRP A 551 -20.65 -9.11 0.61
C TRP A 551 -19.99 -9.36 -0.74
N SER A 552 -20.63 -10.09 -1.63
CA SER A 552 -20.10 -10.42 -2.95
C SER A 552 -21.14 -10.21 -4.04
N VAL A 553 -20.72 -10.25 -5.32
CA VAL A 553 -21.64 -9.99 -6.45
C VAL A 553 -22.77 -11.00 -6.60
N ASP A 554 -22.70 -12.14 -5.91
CA ASP A 554 -23.75 -13.17 -5.85
C ASP A 554 -24.12 -13.64 -4.44
N GLY A 555 -23.47 -13.13 -3.40
CA GLY A 555 -23.71 -13.53 -2.00
C GLY A 555 -23.13 -14.89 -1.63
N SER A 556 -22.07 -15.31 -2.33
CA SER A 556 -21.26 -16.51 -2.05
C SER A 556 -19.82 -16.20 -1.67
#